data_AF-A0A256YWR6-F1
#
_entry.id   AF-A0A256YWR6-F1
#
_cell.length_a   1.000
_cell.length_b   1.000
_cell.length_c   1.000
_cell.angle_alpha   90.00
_cell.angle_beta   90.00
_cell.angle_gamma   90.00
#
_symmetry.space_group_name_H-M   'P 1'
#
loop_
_entity.id
_entity.type
_entity.pdbx_description
1 polymer ?
#
loop_
_entity_poly.entity_id
_entity_poly.type
_entity_poly.pdbx_seq_one_letter_code
_entity_poly.pdbx_strand_id
1 'polypeptide(L)'
;MGRWRTSRLSGVNAVLYGFVHGIVGFKSKSKPPLEYEEAYKEAYEYGEKYRSEFIERINGVMVCLICVRNHRGRYVLERYRKHGNIKVYAHKTIFRTRSEPAMIVHLLKEHRHYINMYLPLHLLRKVGVKEVKML
;
A
#
# COMPACT_ATOMS: atom_id res chain seq x y z
N MET A 1 13.81 3.74 -11.89
CA MET A 1 13.05 4.25 -13.06
C MET A 1 12.06 3.18 -13.49
N GLY A 2 10.77 3.34 -13.19
CA GLY A 2 9.72 2.45 -13.67
C GLY A 2 9.18 2.97 -15.00
N ARG A 3 9.51 2.29 -16.09
CA ARG A 3 9.12 2.67 -17.45
C ARG A 3 7.71 2.11 -17.71
N TRP A 4 6.74 2.99 -17.94
CA TRP A 4 5.35 2.67 -18.26
C TRP A 4 5.26 2.19 -19.70
N ARG A 5 5.79 0.99 -19.96
CA ARG A 5 5.68 0.35 -21.28
C ARG A 5 4.29 -0.28 -21.40
N THR A 6 3.39 0.46 -22.04
CA THR A 6 2.44 -0.02 -23.05
C THR A 6 2.01 -1.50 -22.94
N SER A 7 0.93 -1.75 -22.20
CA SER A 7 -0.15 -2.74 -22.44
C SER A 7 -0.81 -3.15 -21.10
N ARG A 8 -2.13 -2.98 -21.01
CA ARG A 8 -3.03 -3.58 -20.00
C ARG A 8 -2.77 -3.24 -18.52
N LEU A 9 -2.83 -1.96 -18.13
CA LEU A 9 -3.40 -1.69 -16.81
C LEU A 9 -4.91 -1.87 -16.96
N SER A 10 -5.43 -3.02 -16.49
CA SER A 10 -6.87 -3.16 -16.26
C SER A 10 -7.30 -2.09 -15.27
N GLY A 11 -8.55 -1.61 -15.34
CA GLY A 11 -9.00 -0.64 -14.35
C GLY A 11 -8.95 -1.16 -12.91
N VAL A 12 -8.96 -2.49 -12.71
CA VAL A 12 -8.64 -3.12 -11.40
C VAL A 12 -7.24 -2.74 -10.92
N ASN A 13 -6.24 -2.78 -11.80
CA ASN A 13 -4.88 -2.34 -11.45
C ASN A 13 -4.87 -0.84 -11.15
N ALA A 14 -5.63 0.00 -11.87
CA ALA A 14 -5.72 1.42 -11.57
C ALA A 14 -6.27 1.68 -10.16
N VAL A 15 -7.34 0.97 -9.76
CA VAL A 15 -7.90 1.05 -8.40
C VAL A 15 -6.89 0.52 -7.36
N LEU A 16 -6.27 -0.64 -7.59
CA LEU A 16 -5.29 -1.23 -6.68
C LEU A 16 -4.08 -0.32 -6.44
N TYR A 17 -3.45 0.17 -7.52
CA TYR A 17 -2.30 1.05 -7.42
C TYR A 17 -2.68 2.41 -6.85
N GLY A 18 -3.84 2.97 -7.22
CA GLY A 18 -4.36 4.19 -6.60
C GLY A 18 -4.44 4.04 -5.08
N PHE A 19 -5.13 3.00 -4.61
CA PHE A 19 -5.28 2.69 -3.19
C PHE A 19 -3.94 2.52 -2.46
N VAL A 20 -3.03 1.70 -2.99
CA VAL A 20 -1.72 1.46 -2.35
C VAL A 20 -0.84 2.71 -2.37
N HIS A 21 -0.88 3.50 -3.44
CA HIS A 21 -0.18 4.78 -3.49
C HIS A 21 -0.74 5.78 -2.47
N GLY A 22 -2.06 5.79 -2.24
CA GLY A 22 -2.71 6.57 -1.20
C GLY A 22 -2.26 6.18 0.20
N ILE A 23 -2.25 4.87 0.50
CA ILE A 23 -1.71 4.32 1.75
C ILE A 23 -0.30 4.86 1.98
N VAL A 24 0.59 4.72 1.00
CA VAL A 24 2.00 5.09 1.14
C VAL A 24 2.20 6.62 1.10
N GLY A 25 1.28 7.38 0.50
CA GLY A 25 1.48 8.81 0.21
C GLY A 25 2.40 9.04 -1.00
N PHE A 26 2.56 8.03 -1.85
CA PHE A 26 3.46 8.08 -3.00
C PHE A 26 2.83 8.84 -4.17
N LYS A 27 3.47 9.94 -4.60
CA LYS A 27 3.06 10.69 -5.79
C LYS A 27 3.78 10.15 -7.01
N SER A 28 3.14 9.23 -7.72
CA SER A 28 3.66 8.72 -9.00
C SER A 28 3.84 9.87 -10.00
N LYS A 29 5.02 9.94 -10.63
CA LYS A 29 5.27 10.87 -11.75
C LYS A 29 4.54 10.47 -13.03
N SER A 30 4.00 9.27 -13.05
CA SER A 30 3.42 8.68 -14.22
C SER A 30 1.96 8.42 -13.97
N LYS A 31 1.16 8.91 -14.91
CA LYS A 31 -0.29 8.94 -14.81
C LYS A 31 -0.88 7.61 -15.27
N PRO A 32 -1.98 7.16 -14.64
CA PRO A 32 -2.79 6.08 -15.20
C PRO A 32 -3.34 6.48 -16.59
N PRO A 33 -3.82 5.52 -17.40
CA PRO A 33 -4.61 5.82 -18.59
C PRO A 33 -5.79 6.76 -18.26
N LEU A 34 -6.14 7.66 -19.19
CA LEU A 34 -7.19 8.67 -19.00
C LEU A 34 -8.53 8.05 -18.55
N GLU A 35 -8.90 6.90 -19.14
CA GLU A 35 -10.13 6.16 -18.83
C GLU A 35 -10.23 5.66 -17.37
N TYR A 36 -9.12 5.59 -16.63
CA TYR A 36 -9.09 5.18 -15.23
C TYR A 36 -8.53 6.24 -14.29
N GLU A 37 -8.30 7.47 -14.76
CA GLU A 37 -7.68 8.53 -13.95
C GLU A 37 -8.56 8.89 -12.74
N GLU A 38 -9.86 8.98 -12.92
CA GLU A 38 -10.82 9.25 -11.85
C GLU A 38 -10.86 8.11 -10.83
N ALA A 39 -11.01 6.86 -11.29
CA ALA A 39 -11.02 5.69 -10.42
C ALA A 39 -9.71 5.53 -9.63
N TYR A 40 -8.57 5.83 -10.25
CA TYR A 40 -7.28 5.87 -9.56
C TYR A 40 -7.24 6.95 -8.48
N LYS A 41 -7.73 8.16 -8.78
CA LYS A 41 -7.73 9.29 -7.84
C LYS A 41 -8.65 9.02 -6.64
N GLU A 42 -9.87 8.56 -6.89
CA GLU A 42 -10.80 8.14 -5.83
C GLU A 42 -10.19 7.03 -4.97
N ALA A 43 -9.55 6.03 -5.60
CA ALA A 43 -8.88 4.97 -4.87
C ALA A 43 -7.70 5.49 -4.03
N TYR A 44 -6.95 6.46 -4.55
CA TYR A 44 -5.87 7.13 -3.81
C TYR A 44 -6.39 7.81 -2.54
N GLU A 45 -7.43 8.65 -2.67
CA GLU A 45 -8.05 9.32 -1.54
C GLU A 45 -8.60 8.30 -0.52
N TYR A 46 -9.16 7.19 -1.00
CA TYR A 46 -9.59 6.09 -0.15
C TYR A 46 -8.40 5.47 0.61
N GLY A 47 -7.29 5.18 -0.08
CA GLY A 47 -6.07 4.66 0.52
C GLY A 47 -5.46 5.58 1.58
N GLU A 48 -5.54 6.90 1.39
CA GLU A 48 -5.06 7.86 2.39
C GLU A 48 -5.82 7.73 3.72
N LYS A 49 -7.13 7.51 3.66
CA LYS A 49 -7.97 7.32 4.87
C LYS A 49 -7.57 6.09 5.67
N TYR A 50 -7.12 5.03 5.00
CA TYR A 50 -6.69 3.77 5.62
C TYR A 50 -5.19 3.72 5.93
N ARG A 51 -4.43 4.79 5.66
CA ARG A 51 -2.96 4.81 5.87
C ARG A 51 -2.54 4.28 7.23
N SER A 52 -3.21 4.71 8.30
CA SER A 52 -2.90 4.33 9.70
C SER A 52 -3.16 2.86 10.01
N GLU A 53 -3.86 2.12 9.15
CA GLU A 53 -4.08 0.67 9.33
C GLU A 53 -2.97 -0.16 8.66
N PHE A 54 -2.29 0.41 7.67
CA PHE A 54 -1.29 -0.30 6.87
C PHE A 54 0.13 0.10 7.20
N ILE A 55 0.38 1.39 7.47
CA ILE A 55 1.72 1.90 7.74
C ILE A 55 1.73 2.91 8.89
N GLU A 56 2.86 2.95 9.59
CA GLU A 56 3.19 4.01 10.54
C GLU A 56 4.51 4.66 10.15
N ARG A 57 4.61 5.99 10.27
CA ARG A 57 5.83 6.74 9.99
C ARG A 57 6.48 7.16 11.31
N ILE A 58 7.66 6.64 11.59
CA ILE A 58 8.44 6.93 12.79
C ILE A 58 9.81 7.45 12.34
N ASN A 59 10.13 8.72 12.64
CA ASN A 59 11.40 9.36 12.25
C ASN A 59 11.75 9.22 10.75
N GLY A 60 10.75 9.40 9.88
CA GLY A 60 10.89 9.26 8.42
C GLY A 60 11.00 7.82 7.90
N VAL A 61 10.89 6.81 8.77
CA VAL A 61 10.85 5.39 8.39
C VAL A 61 9.40 4.92 8.38
N MET A 62 8.97 4.31 7.28
CA MET A 62 7.68 3.62 7.21
C MET A 62 7.82 2.21 7.77
N VAL A 63 6.90 1.82 8.65
CA VAL A 63 6.79 0.48 9.22
C VAL A 63 5.49 -0.15 8.74
N CYS A 64 5.55 -1.37 8.21
CA CYS A 64 4.35 -2.11 7.79
C CYS A 64 3.60 -2.64 9.01
N LEU A 65 2.38 -2.16 9.23
CA LEU A 65 1.55 -2.57 10.37
C LEU A 65 0.91 -3.95 10.19
N ILE A 66 0.84 -4.46 8.95
CA ILE A 66 0.39 -5.84 8.71
C ILE A 66 1.42 -6.84 9.23
N CYS A 67 2.71 -6.55 9.08
CA CYS A 67 3.79 -7.37 9.63
C CYS A 67 3.79 -7.42 11.17
N VAL A 68 3.25 -6.40 11.85
CA VAL A 68 3.30 -6.31 13.33
C VAL A 68 2.12 -6.97 14.05
N ARG A 69 1.25 -7.69 13.33
CA ARG A 69 -0.01 -8.21 13.91
C ARG A 69 0.19 -9.19 15.08
N ASN A 70 1.31 -9.91 15.12
CA ASN A 70 1.66 -10.81 16.23
C ASN A 70 2.28 -10.07 17.44
N HIS A 71 2.22 -10.68 18.63
CA HIS A 71 2.70 -10.08 19.89
C HIS A 71 4.16 -9.60 19.83
N ARG A 72 5.03 -10.37 19.17
CA ARG A 72 6.44 -10.02 18.96
C ARG A 72 6.61 -8.78 18.08
N GLY A 73 5.77 -8.65 17.05
CA GLY A 73 5.72 -7.51 16.15
C GLY A 73 5.38 -6.21 16.87
N ARG A 74 4.34 -6.25 17.71
CA ARG A 74 3.91 -5.10 18.54
C ARG A 74 4.99 -4.64 19.50
N TYR A 75 5.64 -5.58 20.19
CA TYR A 75 6.75 -5.26 21.10
C TYR A 75 7.90 -4.54 20.39
N VAL A 76 8.29 -4.99 19.20
CA VAL A 76 9.35 -4.33 18.42
C VAL A 76 8.91 -2.94 17.95
N LEU A 77 7.64 -2.76 17.55
CA LEU A 77 7.09 -1.46 17.18
C LEU A 77 7.12 -0.48 18.37
N GLU A 78 6.69 -0.91 19.56
CA GLU A 78 6.74 -0.08 20.77
C GLU A 78 8.16 0.34 21.13
N ARG A 79 9.11 -0.60 21.06
CA ARG A 79 10.53 -0.29 21.25
C ARG A 79 11.03 0.72 20.22
N TYR A 80 10.55 0.62 18.98
CA TYR A 80 10.93 1.53 17.89
C TYR A 80 10.39 2.94 18.14
N ARG A 81 9.14 3.07 18.58
CA ARG A 81 8.53 4.34 19.01
C ARG A 81 9.31 4.98 20.17
N LYS A 82 9.69 4.19 21.18
CA LYS A 82 10.36 4.70 22.40
C LYS A 82 11.79 5.18 22.18
N HIS A 83 12.56 4.49 21.34
CA HIS A 83 14.00 4.73 21.25
C HIS A 83 14.43 5.38 19.93
N GLY A 84 13.55 5.49 18.94
CA GLY A 84 13.79 6.18 17.66
C GLY A 84 14.87 5.57 16.75
N ASN A 85 15.71 4.68 17.29
CA ASN A 85 16.87 4.07 16.66
C ASN A 85 17.11 2.69 17.29
N ILE A 86 16.21 1.74 17.04
CA ILE A 86 16.69 0.35 17.02
C ILE A 86 17.45 0.24 15.72
N LYS A 87 18.78 0.05 15.81
CA LYS A 87 19.64 -0.33 14.69
C LYS A 87 18.85 -1.23 13.75
N VAL A 88 19.06 -1.07 12.45
CA VAL A 88 18.42 -1.84 11.37
C VAL A 88 18.85 -3.32 11.41
N TYR A 89 18.90 -3.94 12.59
CA TYR A 89 18.88 -5.39 12.71
C TYR A 89 17.60 -5.83 12.03
N ALA A 90 17.81 -6.51 10.91
CA ALA A 90 16.79 -7.13 10.09
C ALA A 90 16.12 -8.23 10.92
N HIS A 91 15.27 -7.84 11.88
CA HIS A 91 14.31 -8.76 12.40
C HIS A 91 13.41 -9.13 11.22
N LYS A 92 13.57 -10.37 10.73
CA LYS A 92 12.86 -10.95 9.58
C LYS A 92 11.32 -10.84 9.67
N THR A 93 10.80 -10.37 10.80
CA THR A 93 9.38 -10.33 11.14
C THR A 93 8.70 -8.99 10.83
N ILE A 94 9.43 -7.88 10.64
CA ILE A 94 8.80 -6.57 10.38
C ILE A 94 9.49 -5.87 9.22
N PHE A 95 8.74 -5.65 8.14
CA PHE A 95 9.20 -4.82 7.06
C PHE A 95 9.15 -3.34 7.43
N ARG A 96 10.26 -2.65 7.18
CA ARG A 96 10.42 -1.21 7.40
C ARG A 96 11.37 -0.62 6.37
N THR A 97 11.09 0.59 5.91
CA THR A 97 11.90 1.25 4.88
C THR A 97 11.69 2.76 4.87
N ARG A 98 12.68 3.51 4.37
CA ARG A 98 12.50 4.94 4.03
C ARG A 98 12.03 5.14 2.58
N SER A 99 12.05 4.08 1.76
CA SER A 99 11.71 4.13 0.34
C SER A 99 10.24 3.80 0.11
N GLU A 100 9.48 4.78 -0.37
CA GLU A 100 8.07 4.60 -0.74
C GLU A 100 7.88 3.51 -1.81
N PRO A 101 8.68 3.46 -2.90
CA PRO A 101 8.63 2.34 -3.85
C PRO A 101 8.86 0.97 -3.20
N ALA A 102 9.79 0.87 -2.24
CA ALA A 102 10.05 -0.39 -1.56
C ALA A 102 8.87 -0.82 -0.68
N MET A 103 8.19 0.13 -0.03
CA MET A 103 6.98 -0.15 0.75
C MET A 103 5.82 -0.60 -0.15
N ILE A 104 5.62 0.05 -1.30
CA ILE A 104 4.62 -0.35 -2.29
C ILE A 104 4.85 -1.79 -2.75
N VAL A 105 6.09 -2.13 -3.12
CA VAL A 105 6.45 -3.49 -3.57
C VAL A 105 6.19 -4.50 -2.45
N HIS A 106 6.58 -4.20 -1.21
CA HIS A 106 6.32 -5.08 -0.07
C HIS A 106 4.83 -5.32 0.16
N LEU A 107 4.02 -4.26 0.19
CA LEU A 107 2.57 -4.37 0.37
C LEU A 107 1.93 -5.21 -0.74
N LEU A 108 2.28 -4.94 -2.01
CA LEU A 108 1.72 -5.66 -3.16
C LEU A 108 2.21 -7.11 -3.28
N LYS A 109 3.40 -7.44 -2.77
CA LYS A 109 3.96 -8.79 -2.87
C LYS A 109 3.54 -9.67 -1.69
N GLU A 110 3.63 -9.14 -0.47
CA GLU A 110 3.48 -9.93 0.76
C GLU A 110 2.07 -9.80 1.38
N HIS A 111 1.34 -8.72 1.06
CA HIS A 111 0.09 -8.37 1.74
C HIS A 111 -1.06 -8.04 0.78
N ARG A 112 -0.97 -8.48 -0.47
CA ARG A 112 -1.99 -8.23 -1.50
C ARG A 112 -3.39 -8.69 -1.09
N HIS A 113 -3.50 -9.86 -0.46
CA HIS A 113 -4.79 -10.37 0.01
C HIS A 113 -5.44 -9.41 1.02
N TYR A 114 -4.68 -8.94 2.01
CA TYR A 114 -5.16 -7.93 2.95
C TYR A 114 -5.57 -6.63 2.24
N ILE A 115 -4.78 -6.15 1.29
CA ILE A 115 -5.13 -4.94 0.52
C ILE A 115 -6.46 -5.11 -0.22
N ASN A 116 -6.65 -6.27 -0.87
CA ASN A 116 -7.87 -6.56 -1.64
C ASN A 116 -9.14 -6.47 -0.77
N MET A 117 -9.07 -6.84 0.52
CA MET A 117 -10.21 -6.73 1.45
C MET A 117 -10.66 -5.29 1.70
N TYR A 118 -9.77 -4.31 1.51
CA TYR A 118 -10.05 -2.88 1.73
C TYR A 118 -10.33 -2.13 0.42
N LEU A 119 -10.24 -2.79 -0.73
CA LEU A 119 -10.50 -2.13 -1.99
C LEU A 119 -11.98 -1.71 -2.08
N PRO A 120 -12.26 -0.46 -2.48
CA PRO A 120 -13.62 0.03 -2.59
C PRO A 120 -14.36 -0.70 -3.73
N LEU A 121 -15.31 -1.57 -3.37
CA LEU A 121 -16.09 -2.38 -4.32
C LEU A 121 -16.79 -1.53 -5.39
N HIS A 122 -17.24 -0.33 -5.04
CA HIS A 122 -17.89 0.59 -5.98
C HIS A 122 -16.94 1.04 -7.11
N LEU A 123 -15.64 1.24 -6.81
CA LEU A 123 -14.65 1.57 -7.85
C LEU A 123 -14.33 0.37 -8.72
N LEU A 124 -14.27 -0.83 -8.15
CA LEU A 124 -14.09 -2.07 -8.93
C LEU A 124 -15.23 -2.27 -9.94
N ARG A 125 -16.47 -1.96 -9.55
CA ARG A 125 -17.63 -1.99 -10.45
C ARG A 125 -17.55 -0.91 -11.54
N LYS A 126 -17.13 0.32 -11.20
CA LYS A 126 -16.93 1.42 -12.18
C LYS A 126 -15.97 1.02 -13.30
N VAL A 127 -14.94 0.24 -12.97
CA VAL A 127 -13.93 -0.21 -13.95
C VAL A 127 -14.24 -1.57 -14.60
N GLY A 128 -15.51 -2.01 -14.54
CA GLY A 128 -16.00 -3.15 -15.30
C GLY A 128 -15.94 -4.52 -14.59
N VAL A 129 -15.65 -4.57 -13.28
CA VAL A 129 -15.73 -5.83 -12.52
C VAL A 129 -17.19 -6.11 -12.14
N LYS A 130 -17.85 -7.00 -12.88
CA LYS A 130 -19.25 -7.40 -12.64
C LYS A 130 -19.41 -8.43 -11.52
N GLU A 131 -18.38 -9.21 -11.21
CA GLU A 131 -18.36 -10.16 -10.09
C GLU A 131 -17.07 -10.01 -9.29
N VAL A 132 -17.17 -9.55 -8.04
CA VAL A 132 -16.06 -9.64 -7.09
C VAL A 132 -16.18 -10.99 -6.38
N LYS A 133 -15.68 -12.05 -7.01
CA LYS A 133 -15.46 -13.31 -6.28
C LYS A 133 -14.33 -13.04 -5.29
N MET A 134 -14.66 -12.91 -4.01
CA MET A 134 -13.66 -12.83 -2.95
C MET A 134 -12.85 -14.14 -2.99
N LEU A 135 -11.56 -14.01 -3.34
CA LEU A 135 -10.57 -15.09 -3.29
C LEU A 135 -9.96 -15.15 -1.89
#